data_AF-A0A918YG55-F1
#
_entry.id   AF-A0A918YG55-F1
#
_cell.length_a   1.000
_cell.length_b   1.000
_cell.length_c   1.000
_cell.angle_alpha   90.00
_cell.angle_beta   90.00
_cell.angle_gamma   90.00
#
_symmetry.space_group_name_H-M   'P 1'
#
loop_
_entity.id
_entity.type
_entity.pdbx_description
1 polymer ?
#
loop_
_entity_poly.entity_id
_entity_poly.type
_entity_poly.pdbx_seq_one_letter_code
_entity_poly.pdbx_strand_id
1 'polypeptide(L)'
;MQSHPTTPPPELSELARCCTVFLPGEPARTGRLAFWRRDGAVPPTVADGTQTELDIVMPTDGGVEPVRTPVLVLSAHRALPLLTRARELPQRHRSADFWGAACRLAPHFLPCTSWHVAC
;
A
#
# COMPACT_ATOMS: atom_id res chain seq x y z
N MET A 1 -10.87 23.70 23.93
CA MET A 1 -9.95 22.81 23.18
C MET A 1 -10.83 21.87 22.38
N GLN A 2 -11.18 22.24 21.14
CA GLN A 2 -12.15 21.49 20.35
C GLN A 2 -11.47 20.27 19.74
N SER A 3 -11.82 19.07 20.20
CA SER A 3 -11.49 17.83 19.52
C SER A 3 -12.42 17.69 18.31
N HIS A 4 -11.93 18.03 17.13
CA HIS A 4 -12.58 17.60 15.90
C HIS A 4 -12.51 16.06 15.86
N PRO A 5 -13.62 15.33 15.69
CA PRO A 5 -13.51 13.97 15.20
C PRO A 5 -12.87 14.07 13.82
N THR A 6 -11.58 13.76 13.73
CA THR A 6 -10.87 13.69 12.45
C THR A 6 -11.38 12.45 11.73
N THR A 7 -12.52 12.60 11.05
CA THR A 7 -12.89 11.64 10.01
C THR A 7 -11.71 11.61 9.04
N PRO A 8 -11.04 10.46 8.86
CA PRO A 8 -9.97 10.36 7.89
C PRO A 8 -10.50 10.80 6.51
N PRO A 9 -9.65 11.40 5.66
CA PRO A 9 -10.03 11.69 4.28
C PRO A 9 -10.62 10.42 3.62
N PRO A 10 -11.69 10.56 2.82
CA PRO A 10 -12.36 9.41 2.21
C PRO A 10 -11.39 8.53 1.42
N GLU A 11 -10.41 9.14 0.75
CA GLU A 11 -9.38 8.43 -0.03
C GLU A 11 -8.52 7.51 0.85
N LEU A 12 -8.16 7.95 2.07
CA LEU A 12 -7.37 7.14 3.00
C LEU A 12 -8.18 5.93 3.50
N SER A 13 -9.48 6.13 3.76
CA SER A 13 -10.38 5.04 4.20
C SER A 13 -10.62 4.01 3.10
N GLU A 14 -10.78 4.46 1.86
CA GLU A 14 -10.93 3.58 0.71
C GLU A 14 -9.63 2.83 0.39
N LEU A 15 -8.48 3.52 0.47
CA LEU A 15 -7.17 2.90 0.30
C LEU A 15 -6.88 1.86 1.39
N ALA A 16 -7.30 2.12 2.63
CA ALA A 16 -7.15 1.19 3.76
C ALA A 16 -7.92 -0.13 3.55
N ARG A 17 -9.02 -0.10 2.77
CA ARG A 17 -9.82 -1.29 2.44
C ARG A 17 -9.26 -2.07 1.25
N CYS A 18 -8.31 -1.51 0.51
CA CYS A 18 -7.68 -2.18 -0.62
C CYS A 18 -6.67 -3.23 -0.16
N CYS A 19 -6.52 -4.29 -0.95
CA CYS A 19 -5.38 -5.19 -0.87
C CYS A 19 -4.10 -4.42 -1.24
N THR A 20 -3.01 -4.63 -0.50
CA THR A 20 -1.71 -4.02 -0.78
C THR A 20 -0.63 -5.08 -1.05
N VAL A 21 0.18 -4.88 -2.08
CA VAL A 21 1.36 -5.71 -2.40
C VAL A 21 2.56 -4.83 -2.76
N PHE A 22 3.76 -5.27 -2.39
CA PHE A 22 5.01 -4.59 -2.77
C PHE A 22 5.48 -5.06 -4.14
N LEU A 23 5.87 -4.09 -4.98
CA LEU A 23 6.49 -4.31 -6.26
C LEU A 23 7.98 -3.95 -6.13
N PRO A 24 8.91 -4.90 -6.29
CA PRO A 24 10.32 -4.60 -6.25
C PRO A 24 10.70 -3.63 -7.37
N GLY A 25 11.62 -2.73 -7.08
CA GLY A 25 12.20 -1.80 -8.04
C GLY A 25 13.72 -1.99 -8.10
N GLU A 26 14.30 -1.59 -9.23
CA GLU A 26 15.75 -1.53 -9.42
C GLU A 26 16.14 -0.07 -9.69
N PRO A 27 17.01 0.56 -8.88
CA PRO A 27 17.62 0.04 -7.64
C PRO A 27 16.61 -0.16 -6.50
N ALA A 28 16.93 -1.01 -5.51
CA ALA A 28 16.01 -1.44 -4.44
C ALA A 28 15.12 -0.33 -3.81
N ARG A 29 15.63 0.90 -3.70
CA ARG A 29 14.90 2.07 -3.19
C ARG A 29 13.74 2.58 -4.07
N THR A 30 13.65 2.12 -5.32
CA THR A 30 12.58 2.49 -6.27
C THR A 30 11.36 1.58 -6.19
N GLY A 31 11.32 0.70 -5.18
CA GLY A 31 10.17 -0.14 -4.88
C GLY A 31 8.86 0.65 -4.77
N ARG A 32 7.77 -0.02 -5.14
CA ARG A 32 6.43 0.56 -5.21
C ARG A 32 5.44 -0.29 -4.41
N LEU A 33 4.29 0.26 -4.09
CA LEU A 33 3.17 -0.46 -3.49
C LEU A 33 1.97 -0.35 -4.44
N ALA A 34 1.39 -1.48 -4.78
CA ALA A 34 0.16 -1.57 -5.55
C ALA A 34 -1.02 -1.84 -4.63
N PHE A 35 -2.08 -1.05 -4.81
CA PHE A 35 -3.35 -1.16 -4.12
C PHE A 35 -4.40 -1.64 -5.11
N TRP A 36 -5.18 -2.65 -4.73
CA TRP A 36 -6.18 -3.26 -5.60
C TRP A 36 -7.36 -3.79 -4.79
N ARG A 37 -8.50 -4.05 -5.44
CA ARG A 37 -9.68 -4.58 -4.76
C ARG A 37 -9.98 -6.00 -5.22
N ARG A 38 -10.31 -6.88 -4.28
CA ARG A 38 -10.61 -8.30 -4.58
C ARG A 38 -11.86 -8.50 -5.43
N ASP A 39 -12.77 -7.54 -5.41
CA ASP A 39 -13.95 -7.51 -6.28
C ASP A 39 -13.65 -7.04 -7.72
N GLY A 40 -12.39 -6.69 -8.03
CA GLY A 40 -11.97 -6.20 -9.33
C GLY A 40 -12.34 -4.74 -9.60
N ALA A 41 -12.96 -4.03 -8.65
CA ALA A 41 -13.30 -2.63 -8.84
C ALA A 41 -12.06 -1.73 -8.83
N VAL A 42 -12.15 -0.62 -9.57
CA VAL A 42 -11.06 0.36 -9.68
C VAL A 42 -10.77 0.97 -8.29
N PRO A 43 -9.51 0.95 -7.83
CA PRO A 43 -9.11 1.61 -6.59
C PRO A 43 -9.27 3.13 -6.67
N PRO A 44 -9.39 3.83 -5.52
CA PRO A 44 -9.50 5.28 -5.51
C PRO A 44 -8.30 5.96 -6.16
N THR A 45 -8.51 7.10 -6.82
CA THR A 45 -7.43 7.95 -7.31
C THR A 45 -6.82 8.71 -6.15
N VAL A 46 -5.50 8.68 -6.03
CA VAL A 46 -4.73 9.42 -5.02
C VAL A 46 -3.67 10.26 -5.74
N ALA A 47 -3.38 11.44 -5.21
CA ALA A 47 -2.30 12.29 -5.72
C ALA A 47 -0.97 11.51 -5.76
N ASP A 48 -0.18 11.75 -6.82
CA ASP A 48 1.08 11.05 -7.12
C ASP A 48 0.94 9.52 -7.34
N GLY A 49 -0.28 9.01 -7.47
CA GLY A 49 -0.58 7.62 -7.79
C GLY A 49 -0.78 7.40 -9.29
N THR A 50 -0.39 6.24 -9.78
CA THR A 50 -0.61 5.82 -11.17
C THR A 50 -1.62 4.69 -11.22
N GLN A 51 -2.73 4.88 -11.93
CA GLN A 51 -3.65 3.78 -12.25
C GLN A 51 -3.07 2.93 -13.38
N THR A 52 -3.07 1.61 -13.20
CA THR A 52 -2.59 0.66 -14.20
C THR A 52 -3.22 -0.72 -13.95
N GLU A 53 -2.81 -1.74 -14.71
CA GLU A 53 -3.29 -3.11 -14.59
C GLU A 53 -2.13 -4.03 -14.21
N LEU A 54 -2.37 -4.97 -13.30
CA LEU A 54 -1.41 -6.03 -12.96
C LEU A 54 -2.07 -7.40 -12.98
N ASP A 55 -1.33 -8.43 -13.39
CA ASP A 55 -1.78 -9.80 -13.26
C ASP A 55 -1.57 -10.27 -11.81
N ILE A 56 -2.67 -10.40 -11.07
CA ILE A 56 -2.67 -10.84 -9.67
C ILE A 56 -3.13 -12.29 -9.62
N VAL A 57 -2.31 -13.16 -9.02
CA VAL A 57 -2.69 -14.56 -8.81
C VAL A 57 -3.75 -14.62 -7.71
N MET A 58 -4.95 -15.07 -8.07
CA MET A 58 -6.10 -15.13 -7.18
C MET A 58 -6.73 -16.52 -7.16
N PRO A 59 -7.32 -16.94 -6.04
CA PRO A 59 -8.13 -18.15 -6.00
C PRO A 59 -9.38 -17.97 -6.86
N THR A 60 -9.66 -18.96 -7.70
CA THR A 60 -10.86 -19.10 -8.52
C THR A 60 -11.57 -20.40 -8.15
N ASP A 61 -12.79 -20.62 -8.67
CA ASP A 61 -13.52 -21.86 -8.44
C ASP A 61 -12.76 -23.11 -8.95
N GLY A 62 -11.85 -22.93 -9.91
CA GLY A 62 -11.03 -23.99 -10.52
C GLY A 62 -9.59 -24.10 -9.97
N GLY A 63 -9.18 -23.26 -9.03
CA GLY A 63 -7.81 -23.29 -8.49
C GLY A 63 -7.23 -21.90 -8.25
N VAL A 64 -6.04 -21.62 -8.80
CA VAL A 64 -5.41 -20.30 -8.76
C VAL A 64 -5.04 -19.87 -10.16
N GLU A 65 -5.46 -18.66 -10.54
CA GLU A 65 -5.23 -18.13 -11.88
C GLU A 65 -4.74 -16.68 -11.81
N PRO A 66 -3.87 -16.25 -12.74
CA PRO A 66 -3.54 -14.84 -12.89
C PRO A 66 -4.72 -14.09 -13.48
N VAL A 67 -5.17 -13.05 -12.77
CA VAL A 67 -6.28 -12.20 -13.21
C VAL A 67 -5.78 -10.77 -13.39
N ARG A 68 -6.01 -10.22 -14.58
CA ARG A 68 -5.67 -8.83 -14.89
C ARG A 68 -6.57 -7.89 -14.09
N THR A 69 -5.95 -7.15 -13.19
CA THR A 69 -6.64 -6.42 -12.12
C THR A 69 -6.26 -4.94 -12.11
N PRO A 70 -7.25 -4.03 -12.01
CA PRO A 70 -6.99 -2.60 -11.86
C PRO A 70 -6.28 -2.32 -10.54
N VAL A 71 -5.19 -1.56 -10.63
CA VAL A 71 -4.38 -1.19 -9.47
C VAL A 71 -4.07 0.30 -9.44
N LEU A 72 -3.95 0.84 -8.24
CA LEU A 72 -3.29 2.11 -7.98
C LEU A 72 -1.86 1.83 -7.48
N VAL A 73 -0.86 2.36 -8.17
CA VAL A 73 0.55 2.21 -7.80
C VAL A 73 1.08 3.51 -7.21
N LEU A 74 1.72 3.42 -6.06
CA LEU A 74 2.42 4.51 -5.39
C LEU A 74 3.88 4.11 -5.16
N SER A 75 4.80 5.08 -5.17
CA SER A 75 6.16 4.82 -4.68
C SER A 75 6.11 4.41 -3.20
N ALA A 76 7.05 3.58 -2.75
CA ALA A 76 7.11 3.16 -1.36
C ALA A 76 7.09 4.39 -0.43
N HIS A 77 7.95 5.37 -0.69
CA HIS A 77 8.01 6.63 0.08
C HIS A 77 6.64 7.33 0.26
N ARG A 78 5.78 7.32 -0.76
CA ARG A 78 4.43 7.91 -0.67
C ARG A 78 3.42 7.02 0.03
N ALA A 79 3.52 5.71 -0.14
CA ALA A 79 2.56 4.75 0.42
C ALA A 79 2.78 4.44 1.90
N LEU A 80 4.03 4.37 2.40
CA LEU A 80 4.29 4.00 3.80
C LEU A 80 3.65 4.95 4.83
N PRO A 81 3.70 6.29 4.66
CA PRO A 81 3.02 7.21 5.57
C PRO A 81 1.48 7.07 5.53
N LEU A 82 0.91 6.67 4.39
CA LEU A 82 -0.53 6.42 4.28
C LEU A 82 -0.90 5.14 5.02
N LEU A 83 -0.15 4.05 4.80
CA LEU A 83 -0.37 2.76 5.46
C LEU A 83 -0.21 2.84 6.98
N THR A 84 0.76 3.63 7.45
CA THR A 84 0.94 3.90 8.88
C THR A 84 -0.31 4.55 9.50
N ARG A 85 -0.96 5.48 8.79
CA ARG A 85 -2.20 6.13 9.26
C ARG A 85 -3.43 5.23 9.08
N ALA A 86 -3.52 4.52 7.96
CA ALA A 86 -4.60 3.60 7.63
C ALA A 86 -4.77 2.48 8.67
N ARG A 87 -3.69 2.14 9.38
CA ARG A 87 -3.72 1.16 10.47
C ARG A 87 -4.69 1.52 11.59
N GLU A 88 -4.87 2.80 11.87
CA GLU A 88 -5.76 3.28 12.93
C GLU A 88 -7.23 3.26 12.49
N LEU A 89 -7.51 2.88 11.24
CA LEU A 89 -8.87 2.83 10.70
C LEU A 89 -9.57 1.49 10.95
N PRO A 90 -10.89 1.54 11.21
CA PRO A 90 -11.71 0.34 11.21
C PRO A 90 -11.84 -0.23 9.79
N GLN A 91 -12.06 -1.55 9.68
CA GLN A 91 -12.28 -2.25 8.40
C GLN A 91 -11.10 -2.20 7.40
N ARG A 92 -9.88 -1.96 7.86
CA ARG A 92 -8.68 -2.07 7.03
C ARG A 92 -8.45 -3.51 6.54
N HIS A 93 -7.95 -3.66 5.32
CA HIS A 93 -7.59 -4.97 4.79
C HIS A 93 -6.35 -5.51 5.49
N ARG A 94 -6.25 -6.84 5.65
CA ARG A 94 -5.15 -7.48 6.40
C ARG A 94 -3.78 -7.20 5.78
N SER A 95 -3.68 -7.08 4.45
CA SER A 95 -2.41 -6.74 3.81
C SER A 95 -2.00 -5.29 4.02
N ALA A 96 -2.94 -4.35 4.11
CA ALA A 96 -2.64 -2.96 4.48
C ALA A 96 -2.11 -2.88 5.93
N ASP A 97 -2.67 -3.68 6.86
CA ASP A 97 -2.19 -3.78 8.24
C ASP A 97 -0.78 -4.38 8.33
N PHE A 98 -0.52 -5.45 7.57
CA PHE A 98 0.80 -6.07 7.46
C PHE A 98 1.86 -5.06 7.02
N TRP A 99 1.61 -4.33 5.94
CA TRP A 99 2.57 -3.35 5.44
C TRP A 99 2.71 -2.17 6.40
N GLY A 100 1.64 -1.70 7.04
CA GLY A 100 1.72 -0.69 8.10
C GLY A 100 2.57 -1.13 9.29
N ALA A 101 2.50 -2.40 9.70
CA ALA A 101 3.37 -2.96 10.73
C ALA A 101 4.83 -3.04 10.28
N ALA A 102 5.08 -3.51 9.05
CA ALA A 102 6.41 -3.58 8.46
C ALA A 102 7.09 -2.20 8.40
N CYS A 103 6.35 -1.14 8.02
CA CYS A 103 6.86 0.24 8.02
C CYS A 103 7.43 0.70 9.36
N ARG A 104 6.77 0.33 10.48
CA ARG A 104 7.21 0.72 11.83
C ARG A 104 8.42 -0.08 12.30
N LEU A 105 8.56 -1.30 11.81
CA LEU A 105 9.67 -2.18 12.17
C LEU A 105 10.94 -1.85 11.38
N ALA A 106 10.82 -1.48 10.10
CA ALA A 106 11.96 -1.27 9.20
C ALA A 106 13.09 -0.37 9.77
N PRO A 107 12.81 0.76 10.46
CA PRO A 107 13.86 1.60 11.03
C PRO A 107 14.75 0.89 12.05
N HIS A 108 14.25 -0.14 12.75
CA HIS A 108 15.00 -0.90 13.74
C HIS A 108 16.05 -1.82 13.10
N PHE A 109 15.93 -2.10 11.81
CA PHE A 109 16.81 -3.01 11.06
C PHE A 109 17.80 -2.29 10.15
N LEU A 110 17.74 -0.97 10.06
CA LEU A 110 18.66 -0.15 9.27
C LEU A 110 19.79 0.37 10.18
N PRO A 111 20.99 -0.22 10.15
CA PRO A 111 22.13 0.39 10.83
C PRO A 111 22.41 1.77 10.20
N CYS A 112 22.66 2.76 11.05
CA CYS A 112 22.89 4.17 10.68
C CYS A 112 24.01 4.36 9.63
N THR A 113 24.86 3.35 9.43
CA THR A 113 26.00 3.36 8.52
C THR A 113 25.65 3.23 7.03
N SER A 114 24.42 2.87 6.64
CA SER A 114 24.08 2.64 5.21
C SER A 114 23.76 3.92 4.40
N TRP A 115 23.66 5.09 5.05
CA TRP A 115 23.27 6.34 4.36
C TRP A 115 24.44 7.08 3.70
N HIS A 116 25.68 6.79 4.08
CA HIS A 116 26.86 7.51 3.55
C HIS A 116 27.34 7.07 2.17
N VAL A 117 26.77 6.01 1.57
CA VAL A 117 27.22 5.48 0.27
C VAL A 117 26.21 5.77 -0.87
N ALA A 118 25.17 6.56 -0.61
CA ALA A 118 24.06 6.79 -1.55
C ALA A 118 23.73 8.27 -1.79
N CYS A 119 24.71 9.16 -1.70
CA CYS A 119 24.64 10.52 -2.26
C CYS A 119 25.63 10.66 -3.41
#